data_AF-A0A0D5YGR3-F1
#
_entry.id   AF-A0A0D5YGR3-F1
#
_cell.length_a   1.000
_cell.length_b   1.000
_cell.length_c   1.000
_cell.angle_alpha   90.00
_cell.angle_beta   90.00
_cell.angle_gamma   90.00
#
_symmetry.space_group_name_H-M   'P 1'
#
loop_
_entity.id
_entity.type
_entity.pdbx_description
1 polymer ?
#
loop_
_entity_poly.entity_id
_entity_poly.type
_entity_poly.pdbx_seq_one_letter_code
_entity_poly.pdbx_strand_id
1 'polypeptide(L)'
;MDNYKIKVKDEAESKEAQELLKQLGFQEEGFTGIGLPCYLATWNGGYADYYFGSLSEGRKREELTLPQLRDLVVLKRNDVKDATHNNFRTNTPYLKQGENEYYMLNGEWVLSNCPNDLEPINKPQDPALISGADAIDALKAKKEVEYCGEGINDSWLSAETLPVVYFLTDSFRFRIKPQTIKLELELPKPFEPNLDENYWFIDSTEEKGYRLTRFDNDENDQDVMQFGAWRTEVEIKQVVEQLRKIRGTNS
;
A
#
# COMPACT_ATOMS: atom_id res chain seq x y z
N MET A 1 18.48 -4.59 24.01
CA MET A 1 18.53 -4.43 22.54
C MET A 1 19.66 -5.30 22.05
N ASP A 2 19.40 -6.09 21.02
CA ASP A 2 20.44 -6.93 20.42
C ASP A 2 21.48 -6.07 19.70
N ASN A 3 22.65 -6.67 19.45
CA ASN A 3 23.76 -5.98 18.80
C ASN A 3 23.88 -6.46 17.35
N TYR A 4 23.78 -5.52 16.41
CA TYR A 4 23.80 -5.77 14.99
C TYR A 4 25.02 -5.12 14.34
N LYS A 5 25.44 -5.65 13.20
CA LYS A 5 26.34 -4.98 12.27
C LYS A 5 25.78 -5.10 10.86
N ILE A 6 25.78 -3.99 10.12
CA ILE A 6 25.23 -3.88 8.78
C ILE A 6 26.31 -3.32 7.87
N LYS A 7 26.65 -4.09 6.83
CA LYS A 7 27.62 -3.66 5.82
C LYS A 7 26.92 -2.73 4.83
N VAL A 8 27.42 -1.51 4.69
CA VAL A 8 26.88 -0.52 3.76
C VAL A 8 27.96 -0.15 2.73
N LYS A 9 27.58 -0.11 1.45
CA LYS A 9 28.53 0.04 0.34
C LYS A 9 28.57 1.45 -0.23
N ASP A 10 27.45 2.15 -0.17
CA ASP A 10 27.26 3.48 -0.70
C ASP A 10 26.48 4.36 0.28
N GLU A 11 26.33 5.63 -0.09
CA GLU A 11 25.70 6.63 0.76
C GLU A 11 24.20 6.37 0.92
N ALA A 12 23.54 5.80 -0.10
CA ALA A 12 22.12 5.50 -0.05
C ALA A 12 21.83 4.34 0.91
N GLU A 13 22.57 3.22 0.79
CA GLU A 13 22.50 2.09 1.73
C GLU A 13 22.82 2.54 3.17
N SER A 14 23.80 3.43 3.33
CA SER A 14 24.17 3.97 4.65
C SER A 14 23.04 4.78 5.26
N LYS A 15 22.51 5.78 4.55
CA LYS A 15 21.40 6.61 5.05
C LYS A 15 20.18 5.78 5.38
N GLU A 16 19.82 4.85 4.52
CA GLU A 16 18.69 3.96 4.75
C GLU A 16 18.89 3.11 6.02
N ALA A 17 20.05 2.47 6.16
CA ALA A 17 20.34 1.66 7.34
C ALA A 17 20.30 2.49 8.64
N GLN A 18 20.78 3.74 8.60
CA GLN A 18 20.73 4.65 9.76
C GLN A 18 19.29 4.97 10.16
N GLU A 19 18.42 5.30 9.21
CA GLU A 19 17.00 5.58 9.49
C GLU A 19 16.26 4.36 10.02
N LEU A 20 16.56 3.16 9.50
CA LEU A 20 16.01 1.92 10.03
C LEU A 20 16.47 1.65 11.47
N LEU A 21 17.75 1.91 11.80
CA LEU A 21 18.26 1.75 13.17
C LEU A 21 17.60 2.75 14.14
N LYS A 22 17.36 3.99 13.70
CA LYS A 22 16.60 4.98 14.49
C LYS A 22 15.18 4.51 14.77
N GLN A 23 14.49 3.92 13.78
CA GLN A 23 13.15 3.34 13.96
C GLN A 23 13.13 2.17 14.95
N LEU A 24 14.22 1.40 15.04
CA LEU A 24 14.40 0.38 16.08
C LEU A 24 14.68 0.96 17.47
N GLY A 25 14.89 2.27 17.57
CA GLY A 25 15.17 3.00 18.81
C GLY A 25 16.65 3.17 19.13
N PHE A 26 17.56 2.88 18.20
CA PHE A 26 18.98 3.17 18.40
C PHE A 26 19.27 4.65 18.15
N GLN A 27 20.15 5.23 18.95
CA GLN A 27 20.61 6.61 18.83
C GLN A 27 21.93 6.68 18.07
N GLU A 28 22.08 7.71 17.25
CA GLU A 28 23.35 7.98 16.59
C GLU A 28 24.36 8.44 17.64
N GLU A 29 25.45 7.70 17.79
CA GLU A 29 26.49 8.01 18.77
C GLU A 29 27.86 7.83 18.14
N GLY A 30 28.71 8.86 18.13
CA GLY A 30 30.12 8.68 17.79
C GLY A 30 30.42 8.38 16.32
N PHE A 31 29.65 8.97 15.40
CA PHE A 31 30.00 8.97 13.98
C PHE A 31 31.33 9.69 13.74
N THR A 32 32.22 9.01 13.01
CA THR A 32 33.55 9.55 12.67
C THR A 32 33.67 9.96 11.21
N GLY A 33 32.65 9.70 10.40
CA GLY A 33 32.62 10.09 8.98
C GLY A 33 33.55 9.21 8.16
N ILE A 34 33.62 7.93 8.49
CA ILE A 34 34.48 6.96 7.83
C ILE A 34 34.01 6.80 6.38
N GLY A 35 34.96 6.84 5.45
CA GLY A 35 34.68 6.60 4.04
C GLY A 35 34.01 5.24 3.81
N LEU A 36 33.09 5.19 2.85
CA LEU A 36 32.42 3.96 2.42
C LEU A 36 33.37 3.10 1.59
N PRO A 37 33.21 1.76 1.57
CA PRO A 37 32.26 0.97 2.36
C PRO A 37 32.64 0.87 3.85
N CYS A 38 31.64 0.77 4.73
CA CYS A 38 31.85 0.63 6.17
C CYS A 38 30.80 -0.29 6.83
N TYR A 39 30.97 -0.55 8.13
CA TYR A 39 29.96 -1.18 8.97
C TYR A 39 29.23 -0.14 9.80
N LEU A 40 27.91 -0.17 9.80
CA LEU A 40 27.12 0.42 10.88
C LEU A 40 26.93 -0.64 11.96
N ALA A 41 27.36 -0.37 13.18
CA ALA A 41 27.29 -1.33 14.27
C ALA A 41 26.61 -0.74 15.50
N THR A 42 25.72 -1.52 16.12
CA THR A 42 24.97 -1.08 17.30
C THR A 42 25.61 -1.54 18.62
N TRP A 43 25.23 -0.86 19.69
CA TRP A 43 25.50 -1.23 21.09
C TRP A 43 24.50 -0.56 22.03
N ASN A 44 24.05 -1.21 23.10
CA ASN A 44 23.37 -0.57 24.25
C ASN A 44 22.51 0.68 23.93
N GLY A 45 21.66 0.63 22.90
CA GLY A 45 20.80 1.76 22.51
C GLY A 45 21.42 2.81 21.58
N GLY A 46 22.68 2.68 21.16
CA GLY A 46 23.38 3.53 20.18
C GLY A 46 23.94 2.78 18.95
N TYR A 47 24.42 3.53 17.95
CA TYR A 47 25.12 3.01 16.76
C TYR A 47 26.12 4.02 16.15
N ALA A 48 27.16 3.51 15.46
CA ALA A 48 28.21 4.27 14.74
C ALA A 48 28.69 3.56 13.49
N ASP A 49 29.47 4.29 12.69
CA ASP A 49 30.32 3.77 11.62
C ASP A 49 31.62 3.12 12.14
N TYR A 50 32.03 2.03 11.50
CA TYR A 50 33.27 1.30 11.77
C TYR A 50 33.95 0.84 10.48
N TYR A 51 35.28 0.90 10.47
CA TYR A 51 36.10 0.24 9.46
C TYR A 51 35.92 -1.29 9.49
N PHE A 52 36.18 -1.94 8.36
CA PHE A 52 36.28 -3.39 8.33
C PHE A 52 37.41 -3.87 9.25
N GLY A 53 37.08 -4.80 10.16
CA GLY A 53 38.04 -5.37 11.10
C GLY A 53 38.33 -4.53 12.35
N SER A 54 37.73 -3.34 12.52
CA SER A 54 37.89 -2.54 13.75
C SER A 54 36.88 -2.88 14.85
N LEU A 55 35.90 -3.74 14.55
CA LEU A 55 34.91 -4.21 15.51
C LEU A 55 35.57 -5.17 16.52
N SER A 56 35.41 -4.87 17.80
CA SER A 56 35.96 -5.69 18.88
C SER A 56 35.32 -7.09 18.92
N GLU A 57 36.16 -8.13 18.99
CA GLU A 57 35.70 -9.53 19.12
C GLU A 57 34.95 -9.78 20.43
N GLY A 58 35.20 -8.96 21.46
CA GLY A 58 34.55 -9.07 22.77
C GLY A 58 33.06 -8.71 22.80
N ARG A 59 32.50 -8.19 21.70
CA ARG A 59 31.06 -7.92 21.58
C ARG A 59 30.52 -8.61 20.33
N LYS A 60 29.89 -9.77 20.53
CA LYS A 60 29.23 -10.53 19.47
C LYS A 60 28.11 -9.68 18.87
N ARG A 61 28.16 -9.52 17.55
CA ARG A 61 27.17 -8.79 16.75
C ARG A 61 26.65 -9.72 15.65
N GLU A 62 25.35 -9.74 15.48
CA GLU A 62 24.71 -10.41 14.36
C GLU A 62 24.88 -9.57 13.09
N GLU A 63 25.30 -10.20 12.00
CA GLU A 63 25.40 -9.52 10.71
C GLU A 63 24.04 -9.55 10.02
N LEU A 64 23.45 -8.38 9.80
CA LEU A 64 22.20 -8.25 9.07
C LEU A 64 22.48 -7.65 7.68
N THR A 65 21.81 -8.20 6.68
CA THR A 65 21.65 -7.54 5.39
C THR A 65 20.62 -6.41 5.52
N LEU A 66 20.65 -5.45 4.58
CA LEU A 66 19.70 -4.34 4.57
C LEU A 66 18.23 -4.82 4.49
N PRO A 67 17.87 -5.84 3.67
CA PRO A 67 16.53 -6.43 3.70
C PRO A 67 16.14 -7.00 5.08
N GLN A 68 17.04 -7.74 5.73
CA GLN A 68 16.77 -8.29 7.08
C GLN A 68 16.58 -7.19 8.12
N LEU A 69 17.29 -6.06 7.99
CA LEU A 69 17.09 -4.90 8.86
C LEU A 69 15.70 -4.27 8.65
N ARG A 70 15.23 -4.14 7.40
CA ARG A 70 13.87 -3.67 7.09
C ARG A 70 12.82 -4.59 7.70
N ASP A 71 13.01 -5.90 7.57
CA ASP A 71 12.12 -6.90 8.12
C ASP A 71 12.03 -6.78 9.64
N LEU A 72 13.16 -6.56 10.32
CA LEU A 72 13.22 -6.38 11.76
C LEU A 72 12.49 -5.11 12.21
N VAL A 73 12.57 -4.01 11.45
CA VAL A 73 11.80 -2.78 11.69
C VAL A 73 10.30 -3.03 11.60
N VAL A 74 9.85 -3.77 10.59
CA VAL A 74 8.43 -4.12 10.43
C VAL A 74 7.92 -4.92 11.63
N LEU A 75 8.67 -5.94 12.05
CA LEU A 75 8.32 -6.73 13.24
C LEU A 75 8.25 -5.86 14.50
N LYS A 76 9.21 -4.94 14.67
CA LYS A 76 9.29 -4.07 15.84
C LYS A 76 8.17 -3.04 15.89
N ARG A 77 7.78 -2.48 14.74
CA ARG A 77 6.66 -1.54 14.60
C ARG A 77 5.34 -2.19 15.00
N ASN A 78 5.21 -3.49 14.71
CA ASN A 78 4.06 -4.30 15.11
C ASN A 78 2.71 -3.71 14.66
N ASP A 79 2.66 -3.16 13.44
CA ASP A 79 1.45 -2.58 12.85
C ASP A 79 0.74 -3.64 11.98
N VAL A 80 -0.56 -3.82 12.18
CA VAL A 80 -1.41 -4.70 11.37
C VAL A 80 -1.40 -4.32 9.88
N LYS A 81 -1.15 -3.04 9.55
CA LYS A 81 -1.05 -2.56 8.17
C LYS A 81 0.13 -3.16 7.40
N ASP A 82 1.09 -3.74 8.11
CA ASP A 82 2.22 -4.42 7.50
C ASP A 82 1.85 -5.79 6.95
N ALA A 83 0.68 -6.34 7.33
CA ALA A 83 0.16 -7.59 6.80
C ALA A 83 0.24 -7.65 5.27
N THR A 84 0.69 -8.79 4.77
CA THR A 84 0.83 -9.10 3.34
C THR A 84 -0.19 -10.13 2.89
N HIS A 85 -0.70 -10.93 3.81
CA HIS A 85 -1.66 -11.99 3.57
C HIS A 85 -2.70 -11.97 4.69
N ASN A 86 -3.88 -12.49 4.41
CA ASN A 86 -4.87 -12.84 5.41
C ASN A 86 -5.17 -14.34 5.31
N ASN A 87 -5.52 -14.96 6.43
CA ASN A 87 -6.15 -16.27 6.36
C ASN A 87 -7.62 -16.09 5.95
N PHE A 88 -8.04 -16.65 4.81
CA PHE A 88 -9.39 -16.41 4.29
C PHE A 88 -10.52 -17.01 5.15
N ARG A 89 -10.20 -17.95 6.05
CA ARG A 89 -11.19 -18.56 6.96
C ARG A 89 -11.37 -17.77 8.23
N THR A 90 -10.27 -17.30 8.82
CA THR A 90 -10.27 -16.64 10.14
C THR A 90 -10.13 -15.13 10.06
N ASN A 91 -9.84 -14.59 8.86
CA ASN A 91 -9.47 -13.20 8.61
C ASN A 91 -8.28 -12.73 9.47
N THR A 92 -7.41 -13.66 9.88
CA THR A 92 -6.23 -13.36 10.69
C THR A 92 -5.14 -12.76 9.80
N PRO A 93 -4.53 -11.62 10.17
CA PRO A 93 -3.44 -11.01 9.40
C PRO A 93 -2.14 -11.79 9.51
N TYR A 94 -1.44 -11.90 8.38
CA TYR A 94 -0.13 -12.53 8.24
C TYR A 94 0.87 -11.63 7.51
N LEU A 95 2.09 -11.57 8.03
CA LEU A 95 3.24 -10.91 7.42
C LEU A 95 4.18 -11.96 6.85
N LYS A 96 4.56 -11.84 5.57
CA LYS A 96 5.53 -12.71 4.92
C LYS A 96 6.87 -11.99 4.81
N GLN A 97 7.94 -12.58 5.32
CA GLN A 97 9.30 -12.01 5.26
C GLN A 97 10.26 -13.04 4.68
N GLY A 98 10.43 -13.09 3.36
CA GLY A 98 11.20 -14.14 2.68
C GLY A 98 10.31 -15.20 2.02
N GLU A 99 10.90 -16.29 1.51
CA GLU A 99 10.18 -17.24 0.66
C GLU A 99 9.12 -18.04 1.44
N ASN A 100 9.44 -18.50 2.65
CA ASN A 100 8.62 -19.42 3.45
C ASN A 100 8.50 -19.02 4.94
N GLU A 101 8.81 -17.78 5.29
CA GLU A 101 8.70 -17.28 6.66
C GLU A 101 7.46 -16.39 6.78
N TYR A 102 6.55 -16.81 7.66
CA TYR A 102 5.27 -16.15 7.89
C TYR A 102 5.10 -15.85 9.37
N TYR A 103 4.65 -14.64 9.68
CA TYR A 103 4.34 -14.19 11.03
C TYR A 103 2.83 -13.96 11.12
N MET A 104 2.20 -14.58 12.12
CA MET A 104 0.80 -14.37 12.44
C MET A 104 0.67 -13.24 13.46
N LEU A 105 -0.29 -12.34 13.27
CA LEU A 105 -0.56 -11.30 14.25
C LEU A 105 -1.36 -11.87 15.43
N ASN A 106 -0.75 -11.95 16.61
CA ASN A 106 -1.40 -12.38 17.85
C ASN A 106 -0.98 -11.46 19.02
N GLY A 107 -1.46 -10.22 18.97
CA GLY A 107 -0.95 -9.12 19.81
C GLY A 107 0.39 -8.59 19.31
N GLU A 108 1.31 -9.49 18.97
CA GLU A 108 2.56 -9.19 18.28
C GLU A 108 2.72 -10.09 17.03
N TRP A 109 3.58 -9.70 16.09
CA TRP A 109 3.99 -10.56 14.98
C TRP A 109 4.79 -11.77 15.51
N VAL A 110 4.21 -12.97 15.44
CA VAL A 110 4.82 -14.21 15.91
C VAL A 110 5.02 -15.17 14.75
N LEU A 111 6.22 -15.76 14.65
CA LEU A 111 6.54 -16.75 13.62
C LEU A 111 5.52 -17.90 13.64
N SER A 112 4.91 -18.18 12.51
CA SER A 112 3.92 -19.22 12.30
C SER A 112 4.51 -20.39 11.53
N ASN A 113 4.41 -21.58 12.11
CA ASN A 113 4.87 -22.82 11.49
C ASN A 113 3.79 -23.50 10.63
N CYS A 114 2.56 -22.97 10.62
CA CYS A 114 1.41 -23.56 9.91
C CYS A 114 0.64 -22.52 9.08
N PRO A 115 1.27 -21.79 8.15
CA PRO A 115 0.59 -20.85 7.27
C PRO A 115 -0.27 -21.61 6.25
N ASN A 116 -1.52 -21.89 6.61
CA ASN A 116 -2.50 -22.50 5.71
C ASN A 116 -3.57 -21.48 5.34
N ASP A 117 -4.23 -21.71 4.22
CA ASP A 117 -5.40 -20.94 3.79
C ASP A 117 -5.13 -19.42 3.69
N LEU A 118 -3.94 -19.05 3.23
CA LEU A 118 -3.53 -17.64 3.08
C LEU A 118 -3.89 -17.09 1.70
N GLU A 119 -4.52 -15.94 1.67
CA GLU A 119 -4.72 -15.12 0.47
C GLU A 119 -3.88 -13.84 0.57
N PRO A 120 -3.22 -13.41 -0.52
CA PRO A 120 -2.52 -12.13 -0.53
C PRO A 120 -3.48 -10.97 -0.30
N ILE A 121 -3.10 -10.04 0.57
CA ILE A 121 -3.77 -8.76 0.68
C ILE A 121 -3.37 -7.95 -0.54
N ASN A 122 -4.32 -7.64 -1.42
CA ASN A 122 -4.13 -6.64 -2.45
C ASN A 122 -3.99 -5.27 -1.78
N LYS A 123 -2.76 -4.90 -1.41
CA LYS A 123 -2.44 -3.50 -1.10
C LYS A 123 -2.70 -2.71 -2.40
N PRO A 124 -3.38 -1.56 -2.35
CA PRO A 124 -3.53 -0.71 -3.53
C PRO A 124 -2.13 -0.51 -4.13
N GLN A 125 -1.98 -0.90 -5.40
CA GLN A 125 -0.70 -0.80 -6.11
C GLN A 125 -0.18 0.62 -5.97
N ASP A 126 1.07 0.72 -5.52
CA ASP A 126 1.84 1.96 -5.58
C ASP A 126 1.76 2.46 -7.04
N PRO A 127 1.28 3.67 -7.32
CA PRO A 127 1.20 4.16 -8.69
C PRO A 127 2.58 4.10 -9.33
N ALA A 128 2.65 3.48 -10.51
CA ALA A 128 3.89 3.27 -11.24
C ALA A 128 4.70 4.56 -11.30
N LEU A 129 5.87 4.57 -10.65
CA LEU A 129 6.78 5.69 -10.70
C LEU A 129 7.27 5.87 -12.13
N ILE A 130 7.38 7.12 -12.55
CA ILE A 130 7.90 7.50 -13.86
C ILE A 130 9.25 8.17 -13.68
N SER A 131 10.11 8.08 -14.70
CA SER A 131 11.38 8.80 -14.67
C SER A 131 11.15 10.32 -14.74
N GLY A 132 12.13 11.12 -14.35
CA GLY A 132 12.03 12.58 -14.51
C GLY A 132 11.92 13.02 -15.98
N ALA A 133 12.47 12.25 -16.92
CA ALA A 133 12.29 12.48 -18.35
C ALA A 133 10.84 12.22 -18.79
N ASP A 134 10.25 11.10 -18.36
CA ASP A 134 8.85 10.77 -18.64
C ASP A 134 7.89 11.75 -17.95
N ALA A 135 8.25 12.26 -16.77
CA ALA A 135 7.50 13.29 -16.05
C ALA A 135 7.47 14.61 -16.84
N ILE A 136 8.59 15.03 -17.41
CA ILE A 136 8.66 16.19 -18.30
C ILE A 136 7.77 15.98 -19.53
N ASP A 137 7.83 14.81 -20.17
CA ASP A 137 7.01 14.53 -21.35
C ASP A 137 5.52 14.45 -21.03
N ALA A 138 5.16 13.94 -19.85
CA ALA A 138 3.80 13.96 -19.33
C ALA A 138 3.29 15.39 -19.07
N LEU A 139 4.13 16.26 -18.49
CA LEU A 139 3.81 17.67 -18.30
C LEU A 139 3.64 18.41 -19.64
N LYS A 140 4.49 18.14 -20.64
CA LYS A 140 4.30 18.66 -22.02
C LYS A 140 2.98 18.21 -22.63
N ALA A 141 2.56 16.98 -22.34
CA ALA A 141 1.27 16.42 -22.75
C ALA A 141 0.09 16.90 -21.88
N LYS A 142 0.30 17.88 -20.98
CA LYS A 142 -0.71 18.43 -20.05
C LYS A 142 -1.34 17.39 -19.12
N LYS A 143 -0.61 16.35 -18.75
CA LYS A 143 -1.03 15.40 -17.71
C LYS A 143 -0.70 15.96 -16.32
N GLU A 144 -1.51 15.61 -15.33
CA GLU A 144 -1.22 15.93 -13.93
C GLU A 144 -0.10 15.01 -13.42
N VAL A 145 1.05 15.60 -13.09
CA VAL A 145 2.21 14.88 -12.55
C VAL A 145 2.44 15.32 -11.12
N GLU A 146 2.70 14.35 -10.24
CA GLU A 146 3.05 14.59 -8.84
C GLU A 146 4.50 14.15 -8.58
N TYR A 147 5.13 14.78 -7.59
CA TYR A 147 6.45 14.42 -7.10
C TYR A 147 6.47 14.25 -5.58
N CYS A 148 7.39 13.45 -5.07
CA CYS A 148 7.72 13.33 -3.65
C CYS A 148 9.24 13.17 -3.46
N GLY A 149 9.79 13.59 -2.32
CA GLY A 149 11.23 13.57 -2.08
C GLY A 149 11.61 13.99 -0.66
N GLU A 150 12.91 13.97 -0.36
CA GLU A 150 13.46 14.29 0.96
C GLU A 150 13.02 15.68 1.43
N GLY A 151 12.45 15.77 2.65
CA GLY A 151 11.94 17.03 3.23
C GLY A 151 10.47 17.33 2.96
N ILE A 152 9.78 16.52 2.15
CA ILE A 152 8.33 16.57 1.97
C ILE A 152 7.77 15.34 2.69
N ASN A 153 7.00 15.54 3.78
CA ASN A 153 6.46 14.49 4.66
C ASN A 153 5.63 13.40 3.94
N ASP A 154 6.27 12.53 3.16
CA ASP A 154 5.71 11.49 2.30
C ASP A 154 4.47 11.91 1.49
N SER A 155 4.33 13.22 1.24
CA SER A 155 3.18 13.82 0.58
C SER A 155 3.50 14.05 -0.89
N TRP A 156 2.56 13.69 -1.76
CA TRP A 156 2.67 13.93 -3.20
C TRP A 156 2.22 15.37 -3.50
N LEU A 157 3.09 16.13 -4.15
CA LEU A 157 2.84 17.53 -4.53
C LEU A 157 2.81 17.66 -6.05
N SER A 158 2.11 18.68 -6.55
CA SER A 158 2.08 18.97 -8.00
C SER A 158 3.48 19.31 -8.51
N ALA A 159 3.90 18.63 -9.57
CA ALA A 159 5.20 18.86 -10.22
C ALA A 159 5.18 20.05 -11.20
N GLU A 160 4.03 20.69 -11.41
CA GLU A 160 3.86 21.79 -12.38
C GLU A 160 4.75 23.00 -12.09
N THR A 161 5.01 23.29 -10.81
CA THR A 161 5.85 24.41 -10.36
C THR A 161 7.27 23.99 -10.00
N LEU A 162 7.59 22.71 -10.15
CA LEU A 162 8.89 22.18 -9.76
C LEU A 162 9.98 22.66 -10.75
N PRO A 163 11.09 23.25 -10.26
CA PRO A 163 12.21 23.61 -11.12
C PRO A 163 12.72 22.43 -11.95
N VAL A 164 12.93 22.65 -13.26
CA VAL A 164 13.32 21.62 -14.24
C VAL A 164 14.55 20.81 -13.80
N VAL A 165 15.49 21.45 -13.09
CA VAL A 165 16.71 20.79 -12.59
C VAL A 165 16.40 19.58 -11.71
N TYR A 166 15.28 19.57 -10.98
CA TYR A 166 14.91 18.47 -10.08
C TYR A 166 14.37 17.24 -10.79
N PHE A 167 13.94 17.36 -12.04
CA PHE A 167 13.59 16.20 -12.88
C PHE A 167 14.83 15.48 -13.40
N LEU A 168 16.02 16.07 -13.23
CA LEU A 168 17.28 15.49 -13.63
C LEU A 168 18.04 14.86 -12.45
N THR A 169 17.49 14.94 -11.24
CA THR A 169 18.10 14.37 -10.03
C THR A 169 17.32 13.16 -9.53
N ASP A 170 18.04 12.25 -8.88
CA ASP A 170 17.44 11.05 -8.26
C ASP A 170 16.83 11.35 -6.86
N SER A 171 16.85 12.62 -6.44
CA SER A 171 16.33 13.07 -5.14
C SER A 171 14.80 13.10 -5.07
N PHE A 172 14.13 12.99 -6.21
CA PHE A 172 12.68 13.06 -6.32
C PHE A 172 12.12 11.87 -7.10
N ARG A 173 10.98 11.37 -6.63
CA ARG A 173 10.17 10.36 -7.30
C ARG A 173 9.01 11.04 -7.97
N PHE A 174 8.66 10.61 -9.17
CA PHE A 174 7.56 11.18 -9.96
C PHE A 174 6.50 10.13 -10.25
N ARG A 175 5.24 10.57 -10.36
CA ARG A 175 4.14 9.74 -10.84
C ARG A 175 3.13 10.58 -11.61
N ILE A 176 2.33 9.94 -12.45
CA ILE A 176 1.09 10.55 -12.94
C ILE A 176 0.09 10.52 -11.78
N LYS A 177 -0.54 11.66 -11.48
CA LYS A 177 -1.55 11.74 -10.43
C LYS A 177 -2.65 10.69 -10.70
N PRO A 178 -2.93 9.78 -9.76
CA PRO A 178 -4.02 8.83 -9.93
C PRO A 178 -5.30 9.60 -10.23
N GLN A 179 -5.88 9.39 -11.41
CA GLN A 179 -7.13 10.02 -11.76
C GLN A 179 -8.26 9.30 -11.02
N THR A 180 -8.72 9.89 -9.92
CA THR A 180 -10.05 9.60 -9.38
C THR A 180 -11.08 10.34 -10.23
N ILE A 181 -11.88 9.59 -10.99
CA ILE A 181 -13.03 10.16 -11.70
C ILE A 181 -14.07 10.52 -10.63
N LYS A 182 -14.26 11.81 -10.37
CA LYS A 182 -15.42 12.27 -9.60
C LYS A 182 -16.64 12.11 -10.49
N LEU A 183 -17.46 11.11 -10.18
CA LEU A 183 -18.65 10.80 -10.95
C LEU A 183 -19.88 11.34 -10.22
N GLU A 184 -20.52 12.36 -10.80
CA GLU A 184 -21.82 12.86 -10.35
C GLU A 184 -22.90 12.16 -11.19
N LEU A 185 -23.62 11.21 -10.58
CA LEU A 185 -24.73 10.50 -11.21
C LEU A 185 -26.04 10.99 -10.63
N GLU A 186 -26.93 11.43 -11.51
CA GLU A 186 -28.35 11.56 -11.18
C GLU A 186 -29.01 10.19 -11.32
N LEU A 187 -29.13 9.46 -10.22
CA LEU A 187 -29.86 8.20 -10.14
C LEU A 187 -31.23 8.42 -9.51
N PRO A 188 -32.30 7.76 -9.99
CA PRO A 188 -33.56 7.70 -9.28
C PRO A 188 -33.38 7.19 -7.86
N LYS A 189 -34.03 7.84 -6.90
CA LYS A 189 -33.94 7.46 -5.48
C LYS A 189 -34.51 6.04 -5.30
N PRO A 190 -33.74 5.10 -4.72
CA PRO A 190 -34.27 3.79 -4.36
C PRO A 190 -35.39 3.89 -3.33
N PHE A 191 -36.20 2.84 -3.23
CA PHE A 191 -37.24 2.72 -2.21
C PHE A 191 -37.19 1.37 -1.50
N GLU A 192 -37.83 1.29 -0.35
CA GLU A 192 -38.06 0.03 0.37
C GLU A 192 -39.44 -0.50 -0.02
N PRO A 193 -39.54 -1.66 -0.70
CA PRO A 193 -40.81 -2.29 -1.04
C PRO A 193 -41.54 -2.78 0.22
N ASN A 194 -42.87 -2.75 0.16
CA ASN A 194 -43.71 -3.42 1.16
C ASN A 194 -43.91 -4.90 0.78
N LEU A 195 -44.34 -5.72 1.75
CA LEU A 195 -44.68 -7.12 1.49
C LEU A 195 -45.67 -7.24 0.31
N ASP A 196 -45.38 -8.17 -0.61
CA ASP A 196 -46.09 -8.41 -1.87
C ASP A 196 -45.99 -7.27 -2.92
N GLU A 197 -45.17 -6.23 -2.69
CA GLU A 197 -44.93 -5.16 -3.68
C GLU A 197 -43.90 -5.60 -4.73
N ASN A 198 -44.19 -5.34 -6.00
CA ASN A 198 -43.24 -5.61 -7.08
C ASN A 198 -42.19 -4.51 -7.15
N TYR A 199 -40.94 -4.91 -7.41
CA TYR A 199 -39.83 -3.97 -7.59
C TYR A 199 -38.82 -4.46 -8.61
N TRP A 200 -38.08 -3.50 -9.18
CA TRP A 200 -36.98 -3.75 -10.10
C TRP A 200 -35.65 -3.64 -9.38
N PHE A 201 -34.70 -4.51 -9.74
CA PHE A 201 -33.33 -4.51 -9.19
C PHE A 201 -32.29 -4.80 -10.28
N ILE A 202 -31.02 -4.54 -9.97
CA ILE A 202 -29.89 -4.82 -10.87
C ILE A 202 -29.63 -6.33 -10.87
N ASP A 203 -29.67 -6.94 -12.04
CA ASP A 203 -29.48 -8.38 -12.20
C ASP A 203 -28.37 -8.65 -13.22
N SER A 204 -27.28 -9.27 -12.76
CA SER A 204 -26.14 -9.64 -13.59
C SER A 204 -26.38 -10.87 -14.45
N THR A 205 -27.48 -11.60 -14.22
CA THR A 205 -27.86 -12.81 -14.97
C THR A 205 -28.72 -12.51 -16.20
N GLU A 206 -29.29 -11.31 -16.31
CA GLU A 206 -30.09 -10.86 -17.44
C GLU A 206 -29.27 -10.01 -18.42
N GLU A 207 -29.43 -10.21 -19.73
CA GLU A 207 -28.72 -9.42 -20.76
C GLU A 207 -28.99 -7.91 -20.61
N LYS A 208 -30.24 -7.56 -20.26
CA LYS A 208 -30.64 -6.16 -20.05
C LYS A 208 -30.09 -5.56 -18.75
N GLY A 209 -29.57 -6.38 -17.82
CA GLY A 209 -28.92 -5.95 -16.58
C GLY A 209 -29.84 -5.69 -15.39
N TYR A 210 -31.13 -6.06 -15.49
CA TYR A 210 -32.13 -5.84 -14.45
C TYR A 210 -33.33 -6.80 -14.58
N ARG A 211 -34.01 -7.08 -13.47
CA ARG A 211 -35.16 -7.98 -13.38
C ARG A 211 -36.25 -7.41 -12.46
N LEU A 212 -37.50 -7.84 -12.67
CA LEU A 212 -38.65 -7.59 -11.80
C LEU A 212 -38.85 -8.79 -10.87
N THR A 213 -39.05 -8.53 -9.58
CA THR A 213 -39.48 -9.55 -8.62
C THR A 213 -40.58 -8.99 -7.70
N ARG A 214 -41.14 -9.86 -6.85
CA ARG A 214 -42.11 -9.51 -5.82
C ARG A 214 -41.44 -9.66 -4.45
N PHE A 215 -41.55 -8.63 -3.62
CA PHE A 215 -40.96 -8.62 -2.28
C PHE A 215 -41.70 -9.59 -1.35
N ASP A 216 -40.98 -10.55 -0.79
CA ASP A 216 -41.44 -11.52 0.21
C ASP A 216 -40.65 -11.44 1.53
N ASN A 217 -39.69 -10.51 1.61
CA ASN A 217 -38.87 -10.22 2.79
C ASN A 217 -38.03 -11.45 3.23
N ASP A 218 -37.53 -12.20 2.25
CA ASP A 218 -36.61 -13.31 2.46
C ASP A 218 -35.12 -12.89 2.34
N GLU A 219 -34.22 -13.87 2.43
CA GLU A 219 -32.77 -13.65 2.30
C GLU A 219 -32.38 -13.23 0.87
N ASN A 220 -33.10 -13.73 -0.14
CA ASN A 220 -32.83 -13.40 -1.53
C ASN A 220 -33.19 -11.94 -1.84
N ASP A 221 -34.27 -11.40 -1.25
CA ASP A 221 -34.60 -9.97 -1.30
C ASP A 221 -33.47 -9.11 -0.69
N GLN A 222 -32.87 -9.54 0.43
CA GLN A 222 -31.74 -8.84 1.05
C GLN A 222 -30.52 -8.81 0.15
N ASP A 223 -30.25 -9.89 -0.57
CA ASP A 223 -29.12 -10.00 -1.51
C ASP A 223 -29.30 -9.12 -2.73
N VAL A 224 -30.49 -9.12 -3.33
CA VAL A 224 -30.72 -8.38 -4.58
C VAL A 224 -30.94 -6.88 -4.37
N MET A 225 -31.44 -6.49 -3.19
CA MET A 225 -31.67 -5.08 -2.85
C MET A 225 -30.41 -4.33 -2.38
N GLN A 226 -29.25 -4.99 -2.31
CA GLN A 226 -27.98 -4.38 -1.88
C GLN A 226 -27.60 -3.11 -2.66
N PHE A 227 -28.04 -3.01 -3.93
CA PHE A 227 -27.79 -1.85 -4.79
C PHE A 227 -29.00 -0.90 -4.90
N GLY A 228 -30.12 -1.26 -4.29
CA GLY A 228 -31.39 -0.54 -4.33
C GLY A 228 -32.50 -1.30 -5.04
N ALA A 229 -33.73 -0.84 -4.80
CA ALA A 229 -34.94 -1.26 -5.50
C ALA A 229 -35.62 -0.05 -6.14
N TRP A 230 -36.21 -0.24 -7.32
CA TRP A 230 -36.86 0.82 -8.10
C TRP A 230 -38.29 0.43 -8.47
N ARG A 231 -39.19 1.42 -8.46
CA ARG A 231 -40.62 1.19 -8.61
C ARG A 231 -40.99 0.87 -10.06
N THR A 232 -40.22 1.40 -11.01
CA THR A 232 -40.55 1.31 -12.44
C THR A 232 -39.39 0.78 -13.28
N GLU A 233 -39.71 0.16 -14.43
CA GLU A 233 -38.70 -0.29 -15.39
C GLU A 233 -37.87 0.88 -15.94
N VAL A 234 -38.47 2.07 -16.06
CA VAL A 234 -37.81 3.28 -16.55
C VAL A 234 -36.71 3.73 -15.60
N GLU A 235 -36.96 3.71 -14.28
CA GLU A 235 -35.99 4.10 -13.26
C GLU A 235 -34.77 3.16 -13.27
N ILE A 236 -34.99 1.84 -13.24
CA ILE A 236 -33.88 0.88 -13.26
C ILE A 236 -33.10 0.91 -14.57
N LYS A 237 -33.77 1.16 -15.69
CA LYS A 237 -33.10 1.31 -16.98
C LYS A 237 -32.15 2.51 -16.98
N GLN A 238 -32.55 3.64 -16.40
CA GLN A 238 -31.67 4.81 -16.23
C GLN A 238 -30.43 4.46 -15.40
N VAL A 239 -30.62 3.71 -14.30
CA VAL A 239 -29.51 3.27 -13.45
C VAL A 239 -28.52 2.40 -14.23
N VAL A 240 -29.01 1.38 -14.92
CA VAL A 240 -28.16 0.47 -15.70
C VAL A 240 -27.47 1.20 -16.86
N GLU A 241 -28.13 2.14 -17.52
CA GLU A 241 -27.49 2.98 -18.55
C GLU A 241 -26.36 3.84 -17.99
N GLN A 242 -26.53 4.42 -16.79
CA GLN A 242 -25.46 5.16 -16.12
C GLN A 242 -24.29 4.23 -15.75
N LEU A 243 -24.56 3.05 -15.19
CA LEU A 243 -23.52 2.05 -14.89
C LEU A 243 -22.75 1.60 -16.14
N ARG A 244 -23.45 1.44 -17.27
CA ARG A 244 -22.81 1.12 -18.56
C ARG A 244 -21.90 2.23 -19.06
N LYS A 245 -22.26 3.50 -18.88
CA LYS A 245 -21.40 4.64 -19.24
C LYS A 245 -20.09 4.63 -18.47
N ILE A 246 -20.11 4.24 -17.19
CA ILE A 246 -18.91 4.13 -16.35
C ILE A 246 -17.96 3.04 -16.91
N ARG A 247 -18.51 1.92 -17.37
CA ARG A 247 -17.74 0.83 -17.97
C ARG A 247 -17.15 1.18 -19.35
N GLY A 248 -17.74 2.15 -20.06
CA GLY A 248 -17.61 2.33 -21.51
C GLY A 248 -16.74 3.49 -22.01
N THR A 249 -15.79 4.01 -21.23
CA THR A 249 -14.73 4.92 -21.74
C THR A 249 -13.37 4.21 -21.98
N ASN A 250 -13.27 2.91 -21.71
CA ASN A 250 -12.09 2.07 -21.97
C ASN A 250 -12.42 0.97 -23.00
N SER A 251 -12.75 1.35 -24.23
CA SER A 251 -12.73 0.44 -25.39
C SER A 251 -11.87 1.04 -26.50
#